data_AF-A0A958K4T3-F1
#
_entry.id   AF-A0A958K4T3-F1
#
_cell.length_a   1.000
_cell.length_b   1.000
_cell.length_c   1.000
_cell.angle_alpha   90.00
_cell.angle_beta   90.00
_cell.angle_gamma   90.00
#
_symmetry.space_group_name_H-M   'P 1'
#
loop_
_entity.id
_entity.type
_entity.pdbx_description
1 polymer ?
#
loop_
_entity_poly.entity_id
_entity_poly.type
_entity_poly.pdbx_seq_one_letter_code
_entity_poly.pdbx_strand_id
1 'polypeptide(L)'
;QSRSGVIDVKCLFSFYIEKTLSRLAQYLQQFEPGAEESSCIAINSLKCKPISLLLKEHENSLVHEGQASFYHGDFHTDNVIYHKGEYRLIDWRPSFGFSKQLGDCYYDLAKFLHTLHLNVDTMKRGDYLITKYESGIVLEHTAPFGSIEALEAFYDFVRQESYNVTRIRLINALIFINMAPLYEKKLAQYLYLLGRYLLQQITDIEEGS
;
A
#
# COMPACT_ATOMS: atom_id res chain seq x y z
N GLN A 1 13.69 10.08 21.13
CA GLN A 1 12.73 10.16 22.27
C GLN A 1 11.41 9.55 21.80
N SER A 2 11.19 8.25 22.04
CA SER A 2 9.90 7.61 21.77
C SER A 2 8.94 7.95 22.91
N ARG A 3 8.09 8.95 22.72
CA ARG A 3 6.88 9.05 23.53
C ARG A 3 5.94 7.96 23.02
N SER A 4 5.67 6.95 23.85
CA SER A 4 4.64 5.95 23.60
C SER A 4 3.27 6.63 23.60
N GLY A 5 2.90 7.24 22.47
CA GLY A 5 1.52 7.59 22.22
C GLY A 5 0.75 6.34 21.82
N VAL A 6 -0.53 6.28 22.17
CA VAL A 6 -1.46 5.36 21.53
C VAL A 6 -2.18 6.17 20.46
N ILE A 7 -2.17 5.69 19.22
CA ILE A 7 -2.96 6.31 18.16
C ILE A 7 -4.41 5.84 18.32
N ASP A 8 -5.38 6.76 18.20
CA ASP A 8 -6.78 6.42 18.41
C ASP A 8 -7.24 5.37 17.37
N VAL A 9 -7.87 4.28 17.83
CA VAL A 9 -8.47 3.24 16.99
C VAL A 9 -9.43 3.84 15.96
N LYS A 10 -10.20 4.87 16.33
CA LYS A 10 -11.07 5.58 15.39
C LYS A 10 -10.29 6.28 14.28
N CYS A 11 -9.11 6.76 14.60
CA CYS A 11 -8.23 7.40 13.64
C CYS A 11 -7.64 6.38 12.66
N LEU A 12 -7.23 5.20 13.15
CA LEU A 12 -6.78 4.09 12.30
C LEU A 12 -7.90 3.55 11.42
N PHE A 13 -9.09 3.34 12.00
CA PHE A 13 -10.27 2.89 11.27
C PHE A 13 -10.62 3.85 10.13
N SER A 14 -10.68 5.15 10.43
CA SER A 14 -10.97 6.14 9.38
C SER A 14 -9.90 6.18 8.29
N PHE A 15 -8.63 6.09 8.67
CA PHE A 15 -7.53 6.23 7.73
C PHE A 15 -7.30 4.98 6.87
N TYR A 16 -7.46 3.78 7.41
CA TYR A 16 -7.21 2.53 6.70
C TYR A 16 -8.47 1.90 6.13
N ILE A 17 -9.59 1.91 6.86
CA ILE A 17 -10.81 1.20 6.45
C ILE A 17 -11.71 2.11 5.63
N GLU A 18 -12.21 3.20 6.24
CA GLU A 18 -13.17 4.10 5.57
C GLU A 18 -12.58 4.72 4.31
N LYS A 19 -11.34 5.19 4.38
CA LYS A 19 -10.63 5.76 3.23
C LYS A 19 -10.48 4.75 2.10
N THR A 20 -10.07 3.51 2.40
CA THR A 20 -9.88 2.47 1.38
C THR A 20 -11.20 2.08 0.74
N LEU A 21 -12.27 1.90 1.51
CA LEU A 21 -13.61 1.65 0.98
C LEU A 21 -14.10 2.81 0.12
N SER A 22 -13.87 4.05 0.54
CA SER A 22 -14.20 5.24 -0.25
C SER A 22 -13.43 5.30 -1.56
N ARG A 23 -12.13 5.00 -1.56
CA ARG A 23 -11.30 4.97 -2.78
C ARG A 23 -11.67 3.82 -3.71
N LEU A 24 -12.00 2.65 -3.16
CA LEU A 24 -12.53 1.53 -3.92
C LEU A 24 -13.84 1.89 -4.61
N ALA A 25 -14.78 2.51 -3.90
CA ALA A 25 -16.04 2.97 -4.47
C ALA A 25 -15.82 4.01 -5.59
N GLN A 26 -14.91 4.97 -5.40
CA GLN A 26 -14.53 5.94 -6.44
C GLN A 26 -13.98 5.24 -7.69
N TYR A 27 -13.07 4.27 -7.51
CA TYR A 27 -12.50 3.52 -8.62
C TYR A 27 -13.57 2.78 -9.42
N LEU A 28 -14.46 2.03 -8.73
CA LEU A 28 -15.54 1.28 -9.37
C LEU A 28 -16.49 2.21 -10.12
N GLN A 29 -16.91 3.31 -9.51
CA GLN A 29 -17.78 4.30 -10.15
C GLN A 29 -17.15 4.90 -11.42
N GLN A 30 -15.85 5.17 -11.38
CA GLN A 30 -15.16 5.87 -12.47
C GLN A 30 -14.77 4.94 -13.63
N PHE A 31 -14.32 3.72 -13.35
CA PHE A 31 -13.69 2.87 -14.36
C PHE A 31 -14.46 1.58 -14.69
N GLU A 32 -15.31 1.13 -13.79
CA GLU A 32 -16.11 -0.09 -13.92
C GLU A 32 -17.59 0.18 -13.52
N PRO A 33 -18.26 1.18 -14.14
CA PRO A 33 -19.58 1.61 -13.71
C PRO A 33 -20.62 0.48 -13.82
N GLY A 34 -21.34 0.23 -12.72
CA GLY A 34 -22.30 -0.86 -12.62
C GLY A 34 -21.69 -2.23 -12.32
N ALA A 35 -20.36 -2.33 -12.19
CA ALA A 35 -19.73 -3.54 -11.69
C ALA A 35 -19.87 -3.61 -10.16
N GLU A 36 -20.17 -4.81 -9.67
CA GLU A 36 -20.05 -5.14 -8.26
C GLU A 36 -18.73 -5.86 -8.01
N GLU A 37 -18.03 -5.48 -6.95
CA GLU A 37 -16.84 -6.20 -6.51
C GLU A 37 -17.23 -7.48 -5.74
N SER A 38 -17.87 -8.43 -6.41
CA SER A 38 -18.45 -9.62 -5.76
C SER A 38 -17.79 -10.93 -6.17
N SER A 39 -17.07 -10.97 -7.30
CA SER A 39 -16.44 -12.18 -7.81
C SER A 39 -14.95 -12.27 -7.47
N CYS A 40 -14.48 -13.50 -7.25
CA CYS A 40 -13.05 -13.78 -7.24
C CYS A 40 -12.47 -13.61 -8.65
N ILE A 41 -11.25 -13.08 -8.74
CA ILE A 41 -10.51 -12.99 -10.01
C ILE A 41 -9.14 -13.65 -9.83
N ALA A 42 -8.65 -14.33 -10.84
CA ALA A 42 -7.29 -14.86 -10.83
C ALA A 42 -6.32 -13.77 -11.33
N ILE A 43 -5.32 -13.42 -10.52
CA ILE A 43 -4.26 -12.46 -10.86
C ILE A 43 -2.91 -13.15 -10.65
N ASN A 44 -2.05 -13.23 -11.66
CA ASN A 44 -0.78 -13.96 -11.62
C ASN A 44 -0.97 -15.38 -11.03
N SER A 45 -1.98 -16.09 -11.52
CA SER A 45 -2.40 -17.43 -11.06
C SER A 45 -2.95 -17.52 -9.64
N LEU A 46 -2.97 -16.43 -8.87
CA LEU A 46 -3.53 -16.36 -7.53
C LEU A 46 -5.03 -16.02 -7.59
N LYS A 47 -5.88 -16.83 -6.94
CA LYS A 47 -7.31 -16.54 -6.85
C LYS A 47 -7.56 -15.49 -5.77
N CYS A 48 -7.84 -14.27 -6.19
CA CYS A 48 -8.04 -13.13 -5.29
C CYS A 48 -9.53 -12.90 -4.98
N LYS A 49 -9.89 -12.95 -3.70
CA LYS A 49 -11.20 -12.53 -3.16
C LYS A 49 -11.43 -11.02 -3.42
N PRO A 50 -12.68 -10.52 -3.36
CA PRO A 50 -12.96 -9.07 -3.38
C PRO A 50 -12.14 -8.28 -2.34
N ILE A 51 -11.68 -7.08 -2.67
CA ILE A 51 -10.96 -6.20 -1.73
C ILE A 51 -11.81 -5.91 -0.51
N SER A 52 -13.12 -5.64 -0.69
CA SER A 52 -14.03 -5.40 0.44
C SER A 52 -14.06 -6.53 1.45
N LEU A 53 -14.00 -7.79 0.98
CA LEU A 53 -13.93 -8.97 1.85
C LEU A 53 -12.55 -9.11 2.49
N LEU A 54 -11.48 -8.98 1.72
CA LEU A 54 -10.11 -9.04 2.24
C LEU A 54 -9.85 -7.94 3.30
N LEU A 55 -10.33 -6.72 3.07
CA LEU A 55 -10.20 -5.61 4.01
C LEU A 55 -10.92 -5.90 5.34
N LYS A 56 -12.06 -6.58 5.27
CA LYS A 56 -12.80 -7.01 6.47
C LYS A 56 -12.05 -8.10 7.24
N GLU A 57 -11.42 -9.06 6.55
CA GLU A 57 -10.58 -10.09 7.19
C GLU A 57 -9.40 -9.45 7.96
N HIS A 58 -8.85 -8.35 7.44
CA HIS A 58 -7.71 -7.62 8.01
C HIS A 58 -8.08 -6.42 8.91
N GLU A 59 -9.37 -6.16 9.15
CA GLU A 59 -9.81 -4.95 9.85
C GLU A 59 -9.18 -4.85 11.26
N ASN A 60 -9.20 -5.95 12.01
CA ASN A 60 -8.72 -5.98 13.38
C ASN A 60 -7.21 -5.65 13.48
N SER A 61 -6.39 -6.26 12.63
CA SER A 61 -4.94 -6.00 12.62
C SER A 61 -4.68 -4.54 12.25
N LEU A 62 -5.36 -4.00 11.22
CA LEU A 62 -5.20 -2.61 10.79
C LEU A 62 -5.50 -1.60 11.90
N VAL A 63 -6.56 -1.81 12.69
CA VAL A 63 -7.06 -0.83 13.65
C VAL A 63 -6.55 -0.98 15.09
N HIS A 64 -5.95 -2.13 15.44
CA HIS A 64 -5.46 -2.36 16.80
C HIS A 64 -3.93 -2.45 16.94
N GLU A 65 -3.18 -2.60 15.84
CA GLU A 65 -1.72 -2.78 15.89
C GLU A 65 -0.92 -1.55 15.42
N GLY A 66 -1.54 -0.37 15.40
CA GLY A 66 -0.86 0.87 15.01
C GLY A 66 0.16 1.34 16.04
N GLN A 67 1.28 1.90 15.57
CA GLN A 67 2.34 2.41 16.45
C GLN A 67 2.51 3.92 16.25
N ALA A 68 2.18 4.69 17.30
CA ALA A 68 2.20 6.14 17.21
C ALA A 68 3.62 6.68 17.05
N SER A 69 3.78 7.62 16.12
CA SER A 69 5.03 8.32 15.87
C SER A 69 4.76 9.73 15.33
N PHE A 70 5.79 10.58 15.35
CA PHE A 70 5.81 11.71 14.42
C PHE A 70 5.98 11.11 13.02
N TYR A 71 4.94 11.26 12.22
CA TYR A 71 4.82 10.61 10.93
C TYR A 71 5.01 11.64 9.81
N HIS A 72 5.56 11.20 8.70
CA HIS A 72 5.72 12.01 7.50
C HIS A 72 4.44 12.02 6.67
N GLY A 73 3.79 10.86 6.48
CA GLY A 73 2.53 10.70 5.76
C GLY A 73 2.64 10.69 4.24
N ASP A 74 3.76 11.11 3.68
CA ASP A 74 4.09 10.92 2.26
C ASP A 74 5.54 10.48 2.05
N PHE A 75 6.01 9.56 2.88
CA PHE A 75 7.40 9.12 2.83
C PHE A 75 7.67 8.23 1.60
N HIS A 76 8.07 8.84 0.50
CA HIS A 76 8.55 8.18 -0.71
C HIS A 76 9.91 8.72 -1.12
N THR A 77 10.63 8.01 -2.01
CA THR A 77 12.02 8.36 -2.37
C THR A 77 12.19 9.80 -2.85
N ASP A 78 11.24 10.33 -3.63
CA ASP A 78 11.34 11.71 -4.14
C ASP A 78 11.23 12.79 -3.04
N ASN A 79 10.72 12.42 -1.85
CA ASN A 79 10.66 13.29 -0.67
C ASN A 79 11.91 13.16 0.23
N VAL A 80 12.92 12.41 -0.21
CA VAL A 80 14.20 12.25 0.47
C VAL A 80 15.29 12.97 -0.31
N ILE A 81 15.79 14.08 0.23
CA ILE A 81 16.87 14.85 -0.35
C ILE A 81 18.18 14.44 0.31
N TYR A 82 19.17 14.06 -0.50
CA TYR A 82 20.54 13.88 -0.05
C TYR A 82 21.37 15.12 -0.36
N HIS A 83 21.96 15.75 0.66
CA HIS A 83 22.84 16.89 0.49
C HIS A 83 24.01 16.83 1.47
N LYS A 84 25.25 16.84 0.94
CA LYS A 84 26.50 16.92 1.73
C LYS A 84 26.60 15.87 2.85
N GLY A 85 26.24 14.62 2.58
CA GLY A 85 26.34 13.54 3.57
C GLY A 85 25.10 13.38 4.46
N GLU A 86 24.12 14.27 4.36
CA GLU A 86 22.90 14.24 5.17
C GLU A 86 21.67 13.95 4.32
N TYR A 87 20.75 13.15 4.88
CA TYR A 87 19.40 12.99 4.35
C TYR A 87 18.45 13.99 5.02
N ARG A 88 17.57 14.59 4.22
CA ARG A 88 16.53 15.52 4.66
C ARG A 88 15.20 15.12 4.05
N LEU A 89 14.15 15.16 4.86
CA LEU A 89 12.79 14.86 4.43
C LEU A 89 12.03 16.16 4.16
N ILE A 90 11.22 16.18 3.11
CA ILE A 90 10.37 17.30 2.71
C ILE A 90 8.94 16.85 2.46
N ASP A 91 8.00 17.79 2.44
CA ASP A 91 6.58 17.54 2.10
C ASP A 91 5.83 16.64 3.09
N TRP A 92 5.81 17.06 4.36
CA TRP A 92 5.10 16.37 5.43
C TRP A 92 3.60 16.59 5.31
N ARG A 93 2.81 15.53 5.55
CA ARG A 93 1.36 15.66 5.64
C ARG A 93 0.92 16.34 6.93
N PRO A 94 -0.13 17.16 6.87
CA PRO A 94 -0.61 17.90 8.04
C PRO A 94 -1.42 17.03 9.01
N SER A 95 -1.99 15.91 8.56
CA SER A 95 -2.79 15.01 9.42
C SER A 95 -2.84 13.55 8.97
N PHE A 96 -2.87 12.65 9.95
CA PHE A 96 -3.17 11.23 9.80
C PHE A 96 -4.60 11.01 10.29
N GLY A 97 -5.55 10.78 9.39
CA GLY A 97 -6.97 10.77 9.75
C GLY A 97 -7.38 12.06 10.46
N PHE A 98 -7.89 11.94 11.68
CA PHE A 98 -8.25 13.09 12.53
C PHE A 98 -7.09 13.59 13.40
N SER A 99 -5.97 12.87 13.48
CA SER A 99 -4.80 13.25 14.27
C SER A 99 -3.92 14.24 13.52
N LYS A 100 -3.58 15.36 14.17
CA LYS A 100 -2.73 16.43 13.61
C LYS A 100 -1.25 16.33 13.97
N GLN A 101 -0.89 15.45 14.91
CA GLN A 101 0.48 15.39 15.44
C GLN A 101 1.11 14.01 15.34
N LEU A 102 0.32 12.96 15.60
CA LEU A 102 0.80 11.58 15.60
C LEU A 102 0.17 10.79 14.46
N GLY A 103 0.96 9.95 13.80
CA GLY A 103 0.50 8.98 12.82
C GLY A 103 1.07 7.61 13.13
N ASP A 104 0.79 6.65 12.25
CA ASP A 104 1.28 5.29 12.36
C ASP A 104 2.66 5.17 11.66
N CYS A 105 3.73 4.80 12.38
CA CYS A 105 5.05 4.66 11.75
C CYS A 105 5.06 3.60 10.66
N TYR A 106 4.20 2.58 10.77
CA TYR A 106 4.04 1.56 9.75
C TYR A 106 3.55 2.13 8.42
N TYR A 107 2.81 3.26 8.45
CA TYR A 107 2.36 3.91 7.22
C TYR A 107 3.54 4.49 6.42
N ASP A 108 4.49 5.14 7.09
CA ASP A 108 5.68 5.67 6.41
C ASP A 108 6.54 4.56 5.83
N LEU A 109 6.77 3.48 6.59
CA LEU A 109 7.48 2.30 6.10
C LEU A 109 6.78 1.68 4.88
N ALA A 110 5.45 1.56 4.92
CA ALA A 110 4.67 1.03 3.81
C ALA A 110 4.66 1.96 2.58
N LYS A 111 4.68 3.28 2.79
CA LYS A 111 4.81 4.28 1.72
C LYS A 111 6.19 4.26 1.08
N PHE A 112 7.23 4.00 1.85
CA PHE A 112 8.57 3.82 1.31
C PHE A 112 8.66 2.52 0.50
N LEU A 113 8.16 1.41 1.06
CA LEU A 113 8.09 0.12 0.37
C LEU A 113 7.31 0.21 -0.95
N HIS A 114 6.26 1.02 -1.02
CA HIS A 114 5.49 1.26 -2.24
C HIS A 114 6.37 1.72 -3.40
N THR A 115 7.29 2.65 -3.13
CA THR A 115 8.19 3.16 -4.16
C THR A 115 9.22 2.14 -4.61
N LEU A 116 9.55 1.18 -3.75
CA LEU A 116 10.43 0.06 -4.11
C LEU A 116 9.70 -1.00 -4.96
N HIS A 117 8.42 -1.27 -4.67
CA HIS A 117 7.59 -2.20 -5.44
C HIS A 117 7.19 -1.65 -6.81
N LEU A 118 6.84 -0.36 -6.89
CA LEU A 118 6.47 0.28 -8.15
C LEU A 118 6.96 1.73 -8.13
N ASN A 119 8.13 1.96 -8.72
CA ASN A 119 8.73 3.28 -8.71
C ASN A 119 7.96 4.27 -9.62
N VAL A 120 8.15 5.56 -9.34
CA VAL A 120 7.46 6.66 -10.02
C VAL A 120 7.77 6.70 -11.51
N ASP A 121 9.00 6.37 -11.90
CA ASP A 121 9.44 6.38 -13.29
C ASP A 121 8.77 5.28 -14.12
N THR A 122 8.63 4.07 -13.58
CA THR A 122 7.90 2.95 -14.18
C THR A 122 6.44 3.34 -14.39
N MET A 123 5.81 3.99 -13.41
CA MET A 123 4.44 4.51 -13.55
C MET A 123 4.34 5.58 -14.65
N LYS A 124 5.26 6.55 -14.67
CA LYS A 124 5.26 7.66 -15.64
C LYS A 124 5.52 7.21 -17.07
N ARG A 125 6.45 6.27 -17.28
CA ARG A 125 6.79 5.75 -18.62
C ARG A 125 5.76 4.74 -19.15
N GLY A 126 4.91 4.20 -18.28
CA GLY A 126 3.95 3.19 -18.71
C GLY A 126 4.56 1.79 -18.83
N ASP A 127 5.68 1.53 -18.14
CA ASP A 127 6.46 0.29 -18.19
C ASP A 127 5.80 -0.85 -17.38
N TYR A 128 4.49 -1.00 -17.55
CA TYR A 128 3.65 -2.00 -16.90
C TYR A 128 2.60 -2.54 -17.88
N LEU A 129 2.23 -3.81 -17.70
CA LEU A 129 1.35 -4.56 -18.57
C LEU A 129 0.23 -5.23 -17.78
N ILE A 130 -0.97 -5.23 -18.38
CA ILE A 130 -2.13 -5.98 -17.93
C ILE A 130 -2.51 -6.88 -19.10
N THR A 131 -2.32 -8.18 -18.97
CA THR A 131 -2.70 -9.16 -19.99
C THR A 131 -3.88 -9.98 -19.48
N LYS A 132 -4.98 -9.99 -20.23
CA LYS A 132 -6.19 -10.75 -19.88
C LYS A 132 -6.24 -12.05 -20.68
N TYR A 133 -6.42 -13.15 -19.97
CA TYR A 133 -6.64 -14.49 -20.52
C TYR A 133 -7.98 -15.03 -20.02
N GLU A 134 -8.45 -16.14 -20.60
CA GLU A 134 -9.63 -16.84 -20.07
C GLU A 134 -9.39 -17.35 -18.64
N SER A 135 -8.15 -17.72 -18.32
CA SER A 135 -7.74 -18.24 -17.01
C SER A 135 -7.53 -17.17 -15.94
N GLY A 136 -7.50 -15.89 -16.30
CA GLY A 136 -7.24 -14.80 -15.36
C GLY A 136 -6.48 -13.62 -15.97
N ILE A 137 -5.87 -12.82 -15.10
CA ILE A 137 -5.11 -11.62 -15.45
C ILE A 137 -3.66 -11.83 -15.08
N VAL A 138 -2.74 -11.39 -15.93
CA VAL A 138 -1.31 -11.32 -15.64
C VAL A 138 -0.89 -9.86 -15.57
N LEU A 139 -0.17 -9.52 -14.49
CA LEU A 139 0.41 -8.20 -14.23
C LEU A 139 1.93 -8.30 -14.27
N GLU A 140 2.54 -7.40 -15.03
CA GLU A 140 4.00 -7.30 -15.15
C GLU A 140 4.40 -5.83 -15.12
N HIS A 141 5.57 -5.50 -14.58
CA HIS A 141 6.18 -4.18 -14.70
C HIS A 141 7.70 -4.27 -14.68
N THR A 142 8.35 -3.24 -15.20
CA THR A 142 9.82 -3.13 -15.13
C THR A 142 10.23 -2.52 -13.80
N ALA A 143 11.21 -3.15 -13.15
CA ALA A 143 11.89 -2.60 -11.98
C ALA A 143 13.38 -2.38 -12.32
N PRO A 144 13.98 -1.25 -11.91
CA PRO A 144 15.42 -1.05 -11.95
C PRO A 144 16.14 -2.17 -11.21
N PHE A 145 17.30 -2.60 -11.70
CA PHE A 145 18.09 -3.64 -11.05
C PHE A 145 18.38 -3.32 -9.57
N GLY A 146 18.73 -2.06 -9.27
CA GLY A 146 18.98 -1.61 -7.89
C GLY A 146 17.76 -1.63 -6.97
N SER A 147 16.54 -1.78 -7.49
CA SER A 147 15.35 -1.96 -6.66
C SER A 147 15.36 -3.29 -5.91
N ILE A 148 16.02 -4.32 -6.45
CA ILE A 148 16.18 -5.62 -5.78
C ILE A 148 17.05 -5.44 -4.52
N GLU A 149 18.23 -4.84 -4.68
CA GLU A 149 19.15 -4.54 -3.58
C GLU A 149 18.49 -3.61 -2.54
N ALA A 150 17.72 -2.61 -3.00
CA ALA A 150 17.00 -1.70 -2.10
C ALA A 150 15.86 -2.41 -1.32
N LEU A 151 15.14 -3.35 -1.94
CA LEU A 151 14.13 -4.16 -1.26
C LEU A 151 14.77 -5.07 -0.20
N GLU A 152 15.89 -5.72 -0.53
CA GLU A 152 16.64 -6.53 0.43
C GLU A 152 17.10 -5.66 1.61
N ALA A 153 17.73 -4.52 1.36
CA ALA A 153 18.15 -3.59 2.40
C ALA A 153 16.99 -3.08 3.26
N PHE A 154 15.82 -2.83 2.66
CA PHE A 154 14.62 -2.44 3.39
C PHE A 154 14.15 -3.55 4.33
N TYR A 155 14.08 -4.80 3.87
CA TYR A 155 13.66 -5.92 4.71
C TYR A 155 14.69 -6.25 5.79
N ASP A 156 15.98 -6.06 5.53
CA ASP A 156 17.04 -6.16 6.53
C ASP A 156 16.83 -5.15 7.65
N PHE A 157 16.57 -3.89 7.30
CA PHE A 157 16.24 -2.83 8.26
C PHE A 157 14.98 -3.18 9.07
N VAL A 158 13.90 -3.60 8.41
CA VAL A 158 12.65 -4.01 9.07
C VAL A 158 12.88 -5.11 10.10
N ARG A 159 13.73 -6.10 9.77
CA ARG A 159 14.07 -7.20 10.68
C ARG A 159 14.96 -6.74 11.84
N GLN A 160 15.96 -5.91 11.57
CA GLN A 160 16.87 -5.38 12.59
C GLN A 160 16.12 -4.54 13.64
N GLU A 161 15.21 -3.67 13.19
CA GLU A 161 14.38 -2.83 14.05
C GLU A 161 13.15 -3.56 14.62
N SER A 162 12.99 -4.86 14.32
CA SER A 162 11.91 -5.71 14.82
C SER A 162 10.49 -5.21 14.47
N TYR A 163 10.32 -4.60 13.29
CA TYR A 163 9.01 -4.21 12.79
C TYR A 163 8.23 -5.41 12.24
N ASN A 164 6.90 -5.39 12.39
CA ASN A 164 6.02 -6.40 11.78
C ASN A 164 5.95 -6.21 10.25
N VAL A 165 6.66 -7.07 9.52
CA VAL A 165 6.71 -7.05 8.05
C VAL A 165 5.35 -7.28 7.39
N THR A 166 4.51 -8.14 7.98
CA THR A 166 3.17 -8.44 7.46
C THR A 166 2.30 -7.19 7.50
N ARG A 167 2.35 -6.43 8.60
CA ARG A 167 1.65 -5.14 8.72
C ARG A 167 2.12 -4.12 7.69
N ILE A 168 3.43 -4.00 7.46
CA ILE A 168 3.99 -3.09 6.43
C ILE A 168 3.44 -3.46 5.05
N ARG A 169 3.47 -4.75 4.69
CA ARG A 169 2.97 -5.25 3.40
C ARG A 169 1.47 -5.04 3.25
N LEU A 170 0.72 -5.21 4.33
CA LEU A 170 -0.74 -5.00 4.36
C LEU A 170 -1.08 -3.55 4.03
N ILE A 171 -0.46 -2.60 4.74
CA ILE A 171 -0.67 -1.17 4.50
C ILE A 171 -0.18 -0.79 3.10
N ASN A 172 0.90 -1.40 2.61
CA ASN A 172 1.40 -1.20 1.25
C ASN A 172 0.37 -1.58 0.18
N ALA A 173 -0.30 -2.72 0.33
CA ALA A 173 -1.39 -3.13 -0.56
C ALA A 173 -2.53 -2.09 -0.56
N LEU A 174 -2.91 -1.58 0.62
CA LEU A 174 -3.93 -0.53 0.73
C LEU A 174 -3.50 0.78 0.06
N ILE A 175 -2.21 1.13 0.08
CA ILE A 175 -1.70 2.33 -0.61
C ILE A 175 -1.96 2.25 -2.10
N PHE A 176 -1.68 1.10 -2.74
CA PHE A 176 -1.96 0.89 -4.17
C PHE A 176 -3.46 1.02 -4.49
N ILE A 177 -4.32 0.40 -3.68
CA ILE A 177 -5.79 0.52 -3.82
C ILE A 177 -6.24 1.98 -3.69
N ASN A 178 -5.72 2.69 -2.68
CA ASN A 178 -6.07 4.07 -2.40
C ASN A 178 -5.60 5.05 -3.50
N MET A 179 -4.52 4.70 -4.21
CA MET A 179 -3.98 5.49 -5.31
C MET A 179 -4.72 5.25 -6.62
N ALA A 180 -5.28 4.05 -6.84
CA ALA A 180 -5.94 3.68 -8.09
C ALA A 180 -6.90 4.74 -8.67
N PRO A 181 -7.88 5.30 -7.94
CA PRO A 181 -8.82 6.28 -8.51
C PRO A 181 -8.20 7.65 -8.83
N LEU A 182 -6.95 7.90 -8.45
CA LEU A 182 -6.26 9.18 -8.66
C LEU A 182 -5.52 9.27 -10.00
N TYR A 183 -5.47 8.17 -10.75
CA TYR A 183 -4.72 8.07 -12.00
C TYR A 183 -5.63 7.80 -13.20
N GLU A 184 -5.07 7.93 -14.40
CA GLU A 184 -5.77 7.57 -15.63
C GLU A 184 -6.05 6.07 -15.72
N LYS A 185 -7.08 5.70 -16.50
CA LYS A 185 -7.70 4.36 -16.52
C LYS A 185 -6.71 3.19 -16.54
N LYS A 186 -5.67 3.24 -17.40
CA LYS A 186 -4.72 2.13 -17.54
C LYS A 186 -3.90 1.93 -16.26
N LEU A 187 -3.35 3.00 -15.69
CA LEU A 187 -2.60 2.93 -14.43
C LEU A 187 -3.54 2.61 -13.26
N ALA A 188 -4.70 3.26 -13.20
CA ALA A 188 -5.72 2.99 -12.19
C ALA A 188 -6.06 1.49 -12.10
N GLN A 189 -6.31 0.85 -13.24
CA GLN A 189 -6.60 -0.58 -13.30
C GLN A 189 -5.42 -1.43 -12.85
N TYR A 190 -4.19 -1.05 -13.22
CA TYR A 190 -2.99 -1.74 -12.77
C TYR A 190 -2.83 -1.68 -11.24
N LEU A 191 -2.95 -0.49 -10.65
CA LEU A 191 -2.83 -0.28 -9.20
C LEU A 191 -3.94 -1.00 -8.41
N TYR A 192 -5.17 -0.98 -8.93
CA TYR A 192 -6.31 -1.72 -8.34
C TYR A 192 -6.02 -3.23 -8.29
N LEU A 193 -5.59 -3.82 -9.42
CA LEU A 193 -5.31 -5.25 -9.50
C LEU A 193 -4.07 -5.63 -8.68
N LEU A 194 -3.01 -4.82 -8.72
CA LEU A 194 -1.79 -5.04 -7.94
C LEU A 194 -2.09 -5.01 -6.44
N GLY A 195 -2.82 -4.00 -5.97
CA GLY A 195 -3.22 -3.90 -4.57
C GLY A 195 -4.06 -5.08 -4.10
N ARG A 196 -5.02 -5.53 -4.94
CA ARG A 196 -5.84 -6.72 -4.66
C ARG A 196 -5.00 -8.01 -4.58
N TYR A 197 -4.05 -8.17 -5.51
CA TYR A 197 -3.12 -9.31 -5.52
C TYR A 197 -2.26 -9.35 -4.26
N LEU A 198 -1.64 -8.23 -3.90
CA LEU A 198 -0.79 -8.11 -2.71
C LEU A 198 -1.59 -8.40 -1.42
N LEU A 199 -2.83 -7.92 -1.34
CA LEU A 199 -3.70 -8.15 -0.19
C LEU A 199 -4.05 -9.64 -0.04
N GLN A 200 -4.38 -10.32 -1.13
CA GLN A 200 -4.63 -11.78 -1.12
C GLN A 200 -3.39 -12.56 -0.71
N GLN A 201 -2.21 -12.20 -1.24
CA GLN A 201 -0.96 -12.89 -0.88
C GLN A 201 -0.68 -12.85 0.62
N ILE A 202 -1.09 -11.77 1.30
CA ILE A 202 -0.89 -11.63 2.73
C ILE A 202 -1.87 -12.52 3.50
N THR A 203 -3.15 -12.53 3.09
CA THR A 203 -4.16 -13.44 3.66
C THR A 203 -3.73 -14.91 3.59
N ASP A 204 -3.23 -15.36 2.44
CA ASP A 204 -2.85 -16.77 2.26
C ASP A 204 -1.65 -17.17 3.14
N ILE A 205 -0.75 -16.24 3.44
CA ILE A 205 0.39 -16.48 4.34
C ILE A 205 -0.11 -16.67 5.77
N GLU A 206 -1.08 -15.88 6.23
CA GLU A 206 -1.65 -15.98 7.58
C GLU A 206 -2.53 -17.23 7.76
N GLU A 207 -3.24 -17.67 6.72
CA GLU A 207 -4.04 -18.90 6.76
C GLU A 207 -3.16 -20.17 6.76
N GLY A 208 -1.93 -20.09 6.25
CA GLY A 208 -0.99 -21.21 6.15
C GLY A 208 0.05 -21.32 7.27
N SER A 209 0.15 -20.32 8.16
CA SER A 209 1.07 -20.25 9.30
C SER A 209 0.43 -20.70 10.61
#